data_AF-A0A3B9I5F9-F1
#
_entry.id   AF-A0A3B9I5F9-F1
#
_cell.length_a   1.000
_cell.length_b   1.000
_cell.length_c   1.000
_cell.angle_alpha   90.00
_cell.angle_beta   90.00
_cell.angle_gamma   90.00
#
_symmetry.space_group_name_H-M   'P 1'
#
loop_
_entity.id
_entity.type
_entity.pdbx_description
1 polymer ?
#
loop_
_entity_poly.entity_id
_entity_poly.type
_entity_poly.pdbx_seq_one_letter_code
_entity_poly.pdbx_strand_id
1 'polypeptide(L)' 'MKEKMHQIMTLLKEQGVEYADIRVNEIVTESISTENMKVQRMSTGRTRGYGIRVFLNGSMGFSSSQD' A
#
# COMPACT_ATOMS: atom_id res chain seq x y z
N MET A 1 -7.27 8.25 -8.06
CA MET A 1 -6.81 6.94 -7.54
C MET A 1 -7.93 5.89 -7.54
N LYS A 2 -9.14 6.20 -7.03
CA LYS A 2 -10.33 5.34 -7.11
C LYS A 2 -10.66 4.87 -8.55
N GLU A 3 -10.62 5.78 -9.51
CA GLU A 3 -10.91 5.46 -10.92
C GLU A 3 -9.91 4.45 -11.51
N LYS A 4 -8.61 4.64 -11.27
CA LYS A 4 -7.58 3.65 -11.63
C LYS A 4 -7.82 2.29 -10.96
N MET A 5 -8.25 2.27 -9.69
CA MET A 5 -8.61 1.01 -9.03
C MET A 5 -9.78 0.32 -9.72
N HIS A 6 -10.84 1.07 -10.09
CA HIS A 6 -11.95 0.50 -10.84
C HIS A 6 -11.52 -0.06 -12.20
N GLN A 7 -10.67 0.65 -12.94
CA GLN A 7 -10.10 0.16 -14.20
C GLN A 7 -9.32 -1.15 -14.01
N ILE A 8 -8.47 -1.22 -12.98
CA ILE A 8 -7.73 -2.45 -12.64
C ILE A 8 -8.69 -3.58 -12.25
N MET A 9 -9.70 -3.32 -11.43
CA MET A 9 -10.67 -4.35 -11.03
C MET A 9 -11.49 -4.86 -12.22
N THR A 10 -11.85 -3.99 -13.16
CA THR A 10 -12.50 -4.40 -14.42
C THR A 10 -11.58 -5.28 -15.25
N LEU A 11 -10.32 -4.87 -15.43
CA LEU A 11 -9.32 -5.66 -16.15
C LEU A 11 -9.13 -7.04 -15.53
N LEU A 12 -8.96 -7.13 -14.20
CA LEU A 12 -8.78 -8.41 -13.52
C LEU A 12 -10.01 -9.31 -13.68
N LYS A 13 -11.21 -8.74 -13.62
CA LYS A 13 -12.46 -9.47 -13.86
C LYS A 13 -12.53 -10.01 -15.30
N GLU A 14 -12.14 -9.21 -16.30
CA GLU A 14 -12.07 -9.62 -17.71
C GLU A 14 -11.04 -10.75 -17.93
N GLN A 15 -9.98 -10.78 -17.12
CA GLN A 15 -8.96 -11.85 -17.14
C GLN A 15 -9.38 -13.12 -16.37
N GLY A 16 -10.60 -13.17 -15.84
CA GLY A 16 -11.13 -14.35 -15.15
C GLY A 16 -10.64 -14.52 -13.70
N VAL A 17 -10.12 -13.46 -13.09
CA VAL A 17 -9.71 -13.48 -11.68
C VAL A 17 -10.93 -13.70 -10.77
N GLU A 18 -10.82 -14.69 -9.89
CA GLU A 18 -11.91 -15.10 -8.98
C GLU A 18 -12.08 -14.09 -7.84
N TYR A 19 -10.95 -13.57 -7.34
CA TYR A 19 -10.93 -12.56 -6.30
C TYR A 19 -9.68 -11.69 -6.44
N ALA A 20 -9.87 -10.38 -6.27
CA ALA A 20 -8.77 -9.47 -6.09
C ALA A 20 -9.11 -8.37 -5.10
N ASP A 21 -8.08 -7.87 -4.42
CA ASP A 21 -8.17 -6.66 -3.60
C ASP A 21 -6.99 -5.74 -3.87
N ILE A 22 -7.26 -4.45 -3.82
CA ILE A 22 -6.26 -3.38 -3.91
C ILE A 22 -6.28 -2.65 -2.57
N ARG A 23 -5.17 -2.68 -1.85
CA ARG A 23 -4.98 -1.93 -0.62
C ARG A 23 -4.08 -0.74 -0.88
N VAL A 24 -4.52 0.44 -0.49
CA VAL A 24 -3.71 1.65 -0.53
C VAL A 24 -3.55 2.15 0.89
N ASN A 25 -2.31 2.39 1.28
CA ASN A 25 -1.97 2.88 2.61
C ASN A 25 -1.17 4.17 2.50
N GLU A 26 -1.41 5.05 3.46
CA GLU A 26 -0.61 6.22 3.70
C GLU A 26 -0.23 6.23 5.19
N ILE A 27 1.06 6.30 5.46
CA ILE A 27 1.61 6.24 6.81
C ILE A 27 2.31 7.57 7.06
N VAL A 28 1.83 8.29 8.07
CA VAL A 28 2.53 9.45 8.64
C VAL A 28 3.26 8.98 9.88
N THR A 29 4.55 9.27 9.97
CA THR A 29 5.40 8.91 11.10
C THR A 29 6.01 10.17 11.67
N GLU A 30 5.82 10.38 12.97
CA GLU A 30 6.51 11.43 13.72
C GLU A 30 7.44 10.76 14.72
N SER A 31 8.68 11.23 14.79
CA SER A 31 9.69 10.69 15.70
C SER A 31 10.41 11.82 16.40
N ILE A 32 10.48 11.72 17.73
CA ILE A 32 11.24 12.62 18.59
C ILE A 32 12.17 11.74 19.41
N SER A 33 13.47 12.02 19.37
CA SER A 33 14.47 11.35 20.19
C SER A 33 15.10 12.35 21.15
N THR A 34 15.29 11.92 22.40
CA THR A 34 15.89 12.72 23.46
C THR A 34 17.05 11.95 24.09
N GLU A 35 18.04 12.68 24.55
CA GLU A 35 19.19 12.13 25.28
C GLU A 35 19.70 13.21 26.24
N ASN A 36 20.09 12.83 27.46
CA ASN A 36 20.62 13.74 28.48
C ASN A 36 19.72 14.97 28.71
N MET A 37 18.41 14.75 28.82
CA MET A 37 17.37 15.79 29.00
C MET A 37 17.31 16.82 27.86
N LYS A 38 17.85 16.51 26.67
CA LYS A 38 17.82 17.37 25.48
C LYS A 38 17.20 16.64 24.29
N VAL A 39 16.46 17.38 23.46
CA VAL A 39 15.99 16.86 22.17
C VAL A 39 17.17 16.73 21.23
N GLN A 40 17.35 15.53 20.67
CA GLN A 40 18.43 15.21 19.74
C GLN A 40 17.95 15.34 18.30
N ARG A 41 16.77 14.80 18.01
CA ARG A 41 16.20 14.81 16.66
C ARG A 41 14.69 14.85 16.72
N MET A 42 14.11 15.63 15.82
CA MET A 42 12.71 15.57 15.44
C MET A 42 12.66 15.29 13.95
N SER A 43 11.84 14.33 13.53
CA SER A 43 11.62 14.03 12.12
C SER A 43 10.17 13.65 11.89
N THR A 44 9.65 14.10 10.75
CA THR A 44 8.39 13.64 10.20
C THR A 44 8.67 12.90 8.90
N GLY A 45 7.92 11.83 8.67
CA GLY A 45 7.99 11.01 7.48
C GLY A 45 6.59 10.73 6.97
N ARG A 46 6.47 10.62 5.64
CA ARG A 46 5.23 10.22 4.99
C ARG A 46 5.57 9.19 3.93
N THR A 47 4.99 8.01 4.06
CA THR A 47 5.13 6.94 3.05
C THR A 47 3.77 6.63 2.48
N ARG A 48 3.70 6.44 1.17
CA ARG A 48 2.48 6.02 0.49
C ARG A 48 2.78 4.80 -0.36
N GLY A 49 1.95 3.77 -0.23
CA GLY A 49 2.13 2.55 -0.98
C GLY A 49 0.81 1.87 -1.29
N TYR A 50 0.89 0.88 -2.16
CA TYR A 50 -0.24 0.03 -2.49
C TYR A 50 0.20 -1.43 -2.66
N GLY A 51 -0.72 -2.34 -2.39
CA GLY A 51 -0.59 -3.76 -2.64
C GLY A 51 -1.80 -4.28 -3.40
N ILE A 52 -1.57 -5.18 -4.34
CA ILE A 52 -2.60 -5.85 -5.13
C ILE A 52 -2.46 -7.35 -4.89
N ARG A 53 -3.54 -7.98 -4.44
CA ARG A 53 -3.64 -9.43 -4.26
C ARG A 53 -4.65 -10.00 -5.23
N VAL A 54 -4.32 -11.14 -5.84
CA VAL A 54 -5.10 -11.80 -6.88
C VAL A 54 -5.18 -13.29 -6.58
N PHE A 55 -6.36 -13.88 -6.77
CA PHE A 55 -6.58 -15.32 -6.76
C PHE A 55 -7.14 -15.78 -8.12
N LEU A 56 -6.46 -16.75 -8.72
CA LEU A 56 -6.81 -17.30 -10.04
C LEU A 56 -6.51 -18.80 -10.07
N ASN A 57 -7.54 -19.60 -10.34
CA ASN A 57 -7.47 -21.06 -10.44
C ASN A 57 -6.81 -21.69 -9.19
N GLY A 58 -7.18 -21.22 -8.01
CA GLY A 58 -6.62 -21.69 -6.73
C GLY A 58 -5.20 -21.20 -6.42
N SER A 59 -4.56 -20.42 -7.31
CA SER A 59 -3.25 -19.79 -7.07
C SER A 59 -3.40 -18.38 -6.50
N MET A 60 -2.47 -17.95 -5.65
CA MET A 60 -2.42 -16.59 -5.10
C MET A 60 -1.20 -15.82 -5.62
N GLY A 61 -1.42 -14.61 -6.13
CA GLY A 61 -0.38 -13.66 -6.50
C GLY A 61 -0.48 -12.38 -5.66
N PHE A 62 0.67 -11.78 -5.34
CA PHE A 62 0.74 -10.49 -4.66
C PHE A 62 1.85 -9.63 -5.25
N SER A 63 1.59 -8.33 -5.40
CA SER A 63 2.59 -7.33 -5.78
C SER A 63 2.31 -6.02 -5.07
N SER A 64 3.36 -5.28 -4.74
CA SER A 64 3.24 -3.99 -4.04
C SER A 64 4.30 -3.01 -4.54
N SER A 65 3.97 -1.73 -4.43
CA SER A 65 4.91 -0.63 -4.69
C SER A 65 4.67 0.52 -3.72
N GLN A 66 5.68 1.36 -3.56
CA GLN A 66 5.63 2.59 -2.78
C GLN A 66 6.43 3.67 -3.50
N ASP A 67 6.06 4.92 -3.27
CA ASP A 67 6.89 6.10 -3.58
C ASP A 67 7.88 6.37 -2.44
#